data_AF-A0A2S7US78-F1
#
_entry.id   AF-A0A2S7US78-F1
#
_cell.length_a   1.000
_cell.length_b   1.000
_cell.length_c   1.000
_cell.angle_alpha   90.00
_cell.angle_beta   90.00
_cell.angle_gamma   90.00
#
_symmetry.space_group_name_H-M   'P 1'
#
loop_
_entity.id
_entity.type
_entity.pdbx_description
1 polymer ?
#
loop_
_entity_poly.entity_id
_entity_poly.type
_entity_poly.pdbx_seq_one_letter_code
_entity_poly.pdbx_strand_id
1 'polypeptide(L)'
;MSLSSLTVFNFGYLGLSNIIRNCSRLLVAISFALTLAACGGGGGDSGEEVIIEVPVDDATDAGSEVAVDTTAPIITLNGDAEVNAEFGSTYTDLGATATDDVDVVVDVITTGVDVIDTSSFSTYTITYTATDAANNTTTKTRTVTVVDTTPPVITLADDEDFNLVQNNRYSKYSESGATAFDLADGDINVVITGDVDHSAIGTYTITYTATDNSNNITTLSRSVNVEEQTPFITVWDTNPAGTNFSSASNQIIIGTDGSGYNFTVDWGDGIIEENLTGDTTHTYSAEGEYTVKITGEFPGIYFGYHTRGYDNDKLLSVEQWGNNPWQSMENAFNETNQMTFNATDAPDLSQVTRMNNMFYDCLAFNSDISHWDVSNVTNMSAMFEETNSFNQDITAWDVSSVTNMSRMFKYADAFNQDISAWDVSSVTNMSEMFANTEIFNQSLNDWDVLNVTDMHDMFSVAEAFNQDISQWDVSNVTTMDRMFYKAEVFNQDISQWDTSSLVNASNMFNGATAFDQNLGEWDMSNVTNVTNMLSSSGLSTVNYDALLNGWSTQILKPNLNFSTNATVSSAGLDAWQYIENTYNWVFNHNSPF
;
A
#
# COMPACT_ATOMS: atom_id res chain seq x y z
N MET A 1 -9.20 -34.29 -1.13
CA MET A 1 -7.91 -34.93 -1.48
C MET A 1 -6.86 -33.84 -1.40
N SER A 2 -6.02 -33.90 -0.38
CA SER A 2 -4.91 -32.97 -0.18
C SER A 2 -3.70 -33.41 -0.99
N LEU A 3 -2.92 -32.44 -1.45
CA LEU A 3 -1.48 -32.63 -1.65
C LEU A 3 -0.76 -31.35 -1.25
N SER A 4 0.01 -31.51 -0.19
CA SER A 4 0.84 -30.57 0.53
C SER A 4 2.27 -30.55 -0.02
N SER A 5 2.89 -29.37 0.06
CA SER A 5 4.28 -29.05 0.41
C SER A 5 5.47 -29.79 -0.26
N LEU A 6 6.42 -29.00 -0.79
CA LEU A 6 7.78 -28.94 -0.22
C LEU A 6 8.58 -27.72 -0.75
N THR A 7 8.89 -26.78 0.13
CA THR A 7 10.03 -25.86 0.08
C THR A 7 11.22 -26.52 0.79
N VAL A 8 12.46 -26.37 0.30
CA VAL A 8 13.69 -26.23 1.12
C VAL A 8 14.79 -25.51 0.30
N PHE A 9 15.28 -24.40 0.86
CA PHE A 9 16.50 -23.65 0.54
C PHE A 9 17.79 -24.42 0.90
N ASN A 10 18.93 -24.13 0.25
CA ASN A 10 20.15 -23.82 1.02
C ASN A 10 21.23 -23.02 0.27
N PHE A 11 21.95 -22.25 1.09
CA PHE A 11 22.92 -21.18 0.87
C PHE A 11 24.35 -21.60 0.48
N GLY A 12 25.07 -20.61 -0.09
CA GLY A 12 26.47 -20.29 0.24
C GLY A 12 27.52 -20.76 -0.78
N TYR A 13 28.67 -20.12 -0.97
CA TYR A 13 29.27 -18.90 -0.42
C TYR A 13 30.59 -18.68 -1.21
N LEU A 14 30.99 -17.41 -1.43
CA LEU A 14 32.36 -16.89 -1.66
C LEU A 14 33.33 -17.56 -2.66
N GLY A 15 33.72 -16.79 -3.68
CA GLY A 15 34.95 -15.98 -3.61
C GLY A 15 36.31 -16.61 -3.98
N LEU A 16 37.02 -15.86 -4.86
CA LEU A 16 38.48 -15.71 -5.01
C LEU A 16 39.28 -16.70 -5.87
N SER A 17 39.60 -16.18 -7.06
CA SER A 17 40.94 -15.91 -7.59
C SER A 17 41.90 -17.06 -7.96
N ASN A 18 42.34 -16.94 -9.22
CA ASN A 18 43.74 -16.88 -9.65
C ASN A 18 44.54 -18.18 -9.91
N ILE A 19 45.21 -18.12 -11.07
CA ILE A 19 46.56 -18.61 -11.41
C ILE A 19 46.68 -19.93 -12.22
N ILE A 20 46.82 -19.71 -13.54
CA ILE A 20 47.95 -20.08 -14.43
C ILE A 20 48.20 -21.55 -14.83
N ARG A 21 48.18 -21.73 -16.17
CA ARG A 21 48.95 -22.63 -17.07
C ARG A 21 48.88 -24.16 -16.87
N ASN A 22 48.52 -24.87 -17.93
CA ASN A 22 49.45 -25.16 -19.04
C ASN A 22 48.78 -25.88 -20.22
N CYS A 23 49.34 -25.61 -21.40
CA CYS A 23 49.08 -26.20 -22.72
C CYS A 23 48.96 -27.73 -22.74
N SER A 24 48.11 -28.25 -23.62
CA SER A 24 48.57 -29.01 -24.81
C SER A 24 47.41 -29.41 -25.74
N ARG A 25 47.69 -29.20 -27.03
CA ARG A 25 46.96 -29.58 -28.24
C ARG A 25 46.40 -31.01 -28.21
N LEU A 26 45.19 -31.20 -28.75
CA LEU A 26 44.93 -32.33 -29.64
C LEU A 26 43.82 -32.03 -30.65
N LEU A 27 44.17 -32.24 -31.92
CA LEU A 27 43.35 -32.36 -33.12
C LEU A 27 42.14 -33.29 -32.90
N VAL A 28 41.01 -33.03 -33.56
CA VAL A 28 40.36 -33.92 -34.56
C VAL A 28 39.18 -33.18 -35.19
N ALA A 29 39.25 -32.98 -36.51
CA ALA A 29 38.11 -32.70 -37.36
C ALA A 29 37.72 -34.00 -38.08
N ILE A 30 36.45 -34.40 -37.98
CA ILE A 30 35.81 -35.35 -38.90
C ILE A 30 34.40 -34.83 -39.15
N SER A 31 34.10 -34.46 -40.40
CA SER A 31 32.73 -34.53 -40.89
C SER A 31 32.74 -35.25 -42.22
N PHE A 32 31.94 -36.31 -42.25
CA PHE A 32 31.68 -37.23 -43.35
C PHE A 32 30.62 -36.61 -44.27
N ALA A 33 30.85 -36.68 -45.59
CA ALA A 33 29.76 -36.92 -46.54
C ALA A 33 30.35 -37.60 -47.78
N LEU A 34 29.91 -38.84 -48.01
CA LEU A 34 30.25 -39.68 -49.14
C LEU A 34 29.08 -39.74 -50.13
N THR A 35 29.39 -40.27 -51.32
CA THR A 35 28.52 -40.73 -52.42
C THR A 35 28.28 -39.69 -53.53
N LEU A 36 28.42 -39.98 -54.83
CA LEU A 36 28.86 -41.16 -55.59
C LEU A 36 29.11 -40.70 -57.04
N ALA A 37 30.16 -41.16 -57.71
CA ALA A 37 30.13 -41.55 -59.13
C ALA A 37 31.52 -42.06 -59.56
N ALA A 38 31.59 -43.36 -59.83
CA ALA A 38 32.73 -44.06 -60.39
C ALA A 38 32.66 -44.08 -61.92
N CYS A 39 33.81 -44.02 -62.61
CA CYS A 39 34.21 -44.98 -63.66
C CYS A 39 35.63 -44.69 -64.21
N GLY A 40 36.48 -45.72 -64.24
CA GLY A 40 37.68 -45.87 -65.11
C GLY A 40 38.97 -45.22 -64.59
N GLY A 41 40.12 -45.88 -64.37
CA GLY A 41 40.54 -47.27 -64.62
C GLY A 41 41.88 -47.30 -65.40
N GLY A 42 43.02 -47.57 -64.71
CA GLY A 42 44.31 -48.10 -65.23
C GLY A 42 45.09 -47.22 -66.23
N GLY A 43 46.41 -47.05 -66.23
CA GLY A 43 47.54 -47.85 -65.74
C GLY A 43 48.55 -48.01 -66.89
N GLY A 44 49.85 -47.73 -66.67
CA GLY A 44 50.96 -48.29 -67.46
C GLY A 44 51.67 -47.40 -68.50
N ASP A 45 52.79 -46.83 -68.06
CA ASP A 45 54.16 -46.94 -68.62
C ASP A 45 54.41 -47.14 -70.14
N SER A 46 55.27 -46.28 -70.72
CA SER A 46 56.51 -46.61 -71.46
C SER A 46 56.83 -45.54 -72.52
N GLY A 47 58.11 -45.15 -72.60
CA GLY A 47 58.57 -43.96 -73.33
C GLY A 47 58.92 -44.15 -74.81
N GLU A 48 59.33 -43.05 -75.44
CA GLU A 48 60.47 -42.95 -76.37
C GLU A 48 60.79 -41.47 -76.65
N GLU A 49 62.10 -41.18 -76.75
CA GLU A 49 62.77 -39.89 -76.93
C GLU A 49 62.60 -39.28 -78.35
N VAL A 50 63.26 -38.11 -78.56
CA VAL A 50 63.87 -37.54 -79.81
C VAL A 50 63.04 -36.35 -80.40
N ILE A 51 63.49 -35.09 -80.58
CA ILE A 51 64.82 -34.41 -80.62
C ILE A 51 64.63 -32.85 -80.71
N ILE A 52 65.55 -32.06 -80.11
CA ILE A 52 66.22 -30.77 -80.54
C ILE A 52 65.31 -29.55 -80.89
N GLU A 53 65.39 -28.36 -80.27
CA GLU A 53 66.51 -27.37 -80.18
C GLU A 53 66.47 -26.48 -78.91
N VAL A 54 67.67 -26.08 -78.46
CA VAL A 54 67.96 -25.06 -77.44
C VAL A 54 68.68 -23.89 -78.14
N PRO A 55 68.41 -22.63 -77.73
CA PRO A 55 69.49 -21.69 -77.43
C PRO A 55 69.22 -21.05 -76.05
N VAL A 56 70.07 -21.19 -75.03
CA VAL A 56 71.34 -20.47 -74.79
C VAL A 56 71.22 -18.96 -74.99
N ASP A 57 71.12 -18.24 -73.87
CA ASP A 57 71.80 -16.96 -73.62
C ASP A 57 71.83 -16.77 -72.09
N ASP A 58 72.86 -17.27 -71.41
CA ASP A 58 74.12 -16.62 -71.04
C ASP A 58 74.07 -16.14 -69.58
N ALA A 59 75.18 -16.41 -68.90
CA ALA A 59 75.35 -16.48 -67.46
C ALA A 59 75.29 -15.10 -66.79
N THR A 60 75.05 -15.08 -65.47
CA THR A 60 76.16 -14.89 -64.51
C THR A 60 75.68 -14.98 -63.06
N ASP A 61 76.49 -15.72 -62.31
CA ASP A 61 76.51 -15.97 -60.87
C ASP A 61 76.94 -14.71 -60.07
N ALA A 62 76.32 -14.45 -58.92
CA ALA A 62 77.00 -13.79 -57.79
C ALA A 62 76.15 -13.77 -56.50
N GLY A 63 76.70 -14.40 -55.44
CA GLY A 63 76.90 -13.73 -54.15
C GLY A 63 75.75 -13.70 -53.13
N SER A 64 75.79 -14.62 -52.16
CA SER A 64 75.01 -14.53 -50.92
C SER A 64 75.56 -13.41 -50.02
N GLU A 65 74.98 -12.21 -50.11
CA GLU A 65 75.08 -11.19 -49.07
C GLU A 65 74.22 -11.63 -47.86
N VAL A 66 74.72 -11.42 -46.64
CA VAL A 66 73.88 -11.55 -45.43
C VAL A 66 72.86 -10.42 -45.50
N ALA A 67 71.62 -10.76 -45.84
CA ALA A 67 70.53 -9.80 -45.98
C ALA A 67 70.41 -9.01 -44.67
N VAL A 68 70.68 -7.71 -44.74
CA VAL A 68 70.35 -6.78 -43.67
C VAL A 68 68.84 -6.65 -43.70
N ASP A 69 68.20 -7.06 -42.61
CA ASP A 69 66.76 -6.88 -42.45
C ASP A 69 66.44 -5.37 -42.41
N THR A 70 65.54 -4.97 -43.31
CA THR A 70 65.11 -3.58 -43.50
C THR A 70 63.59 -3.44 -43.56
N THR A 71 62.87 -4.55 -43.39
CA THR A 71 61.40 -4.62 -43.46
C THR A 71 60.84 -4.40 -42.06
N ALA A 72 59.80 -3.57 -41.95
CA ALA A 72 59.16 -3.31 -40.67
C ALA A 72 58.04 -4.32 -40.39
N PRO A 73 57.77 -4.66 -39.12
CA PRO A 73 56.71 -5.60 -38.76
C PRO A 73 55.32 -5.13 -39.22
N ILE A 74 54.42 -6.07 -39.49
CA ILE A 74 53.02 -5.80 -39.84
C ILE A 74 52.13 -6.04 -38.61
N ILE A 75 51.43 -4.99 -38.14
CA ILE A 75 50.50 -5.08 -37.01
C ILE A 75 49.08 -5.41 -37.48
N THR A 76 48.50 -6.47 -36.89
CA THR A 76 47.09 -6.88 -37.03
C THR A 76 46.35 -6.65 -35.71
N LEU A 77 45.32 -5.81 -35.71
CA LEU A 77 44.50 -5.57 -34.52
C LEU A 77 43.58 -6.77 -34.26
N ASN A 78 43.40 -7.15 -32.99
CA ASN A 78 42.40 -8.15 -32.61
C ASN A 78 41.06 -7.43 -32.43
N GLY A 79 40.17 -7.50 -33.42
CA GLY A 79 38.93 -6.72 -33.45
C GLY A 79 39.09 -5.37 -34.14
N ASP A 80 38.07 -4.52 -34.01
CA ASP A 80 37.93 -3.32 -34.83
C ASP A 80 38.94 -2.23 -34.47
N ALA A 81 39.24 -1.37 -35.45
CA ALA A 81 40.10 -0.20 -35.27
C ALA A 81 39.36 0.98 -34.63
N GLU A 82 38.03 1.00 -34.71
CA GLU A 82 37.15 1.97 -34.08
C GLU A 82 36.13 1.22 -33.22
N VAL A 83 36.04 1.55 -31.93
CA VAL A 83 35.18 0.85 -30.97
C VAL A 83 34.36 1.89 -30.20
N ASN A 84 33.07 1.64 -30.05
CA ASN A 84 32.20 2.41 -29.18
C ASN A 84 32.09 1.69 -27.83
N ALA A 85 32.41 2.39 -26.74
CA ALA A 85 32.23 1.92 -25.37
C ALA A 85 31.00 2.60 -24.77
N GLU A 86 30.15 1.84 -24.09
CA GLU A 86 28.93 2.39 -23.48
C GLU A 86 29.27 3.20 -22.23
N PHE A 87 28.58 4.32 -22.02
CA PHE A 87 28.77 5.18 -20.84
C PHE A 87 28.61 4.37 -19.54
N GLY A 88 29.55 4.55 -18.60
CA GLY A 88 29.57 3.84 -17.32
C GLY A 88 29.89 2.33 -17.39
N SER A 89 30.09 1.75 -18.57
CA SER A 89 30.42 0.33 -18.74
C SER A 89 31.90 0.02 -18.55
N THR A 90 32.27 -1.23 -18.35
CA THR A 90 33.70 -1.63 -18.32
C THR A 90 34.22 -1.89 -19.73
N TYR A 91 35.32 -1.23 -20.13
CA TYR A 91 36.01 -1.51 -21.40
C TYR A 91 37.28 -2.35 -21.18
N THR A 92 37.50 -3.38 -21.99
CA THR A 92 38.73 -4.18 -22.02
C THR A 92 39.28 -4.25 -23.44
N ASP A 93 40.53 -3.82 -23.62
CA ASP A 93 41.18 -3.85 -24.92
C ASP A 93 41.52 -5.28 -25.37
N LEU A 94 41.21 -5.61 -26.62
CA LEU A 94 41.45 -6.94 -27.20
C LEU A 94 42.91 -7.14 -27.69
N GLY A 95 43.73 -6.08 -27.67
CA GLY A 95 45.11 -6.10 -28.10
C GLY A 95 45.32 -6.16 -29.61
N ALA A 96 46.57 -6.42 -30.01
CA ALA A 96 47.00 -6.62 -31.39
C ALA A 96 48.15 -7.64 -31.43
N THR A 97 48.43 -8.17 -32.62
CA THR A 97 49.56 -9.07 -32.90
C THR A 97 50.43 -8.48 -34.01
N ALA A 98 51.72 -8.83 -34.06
CA ALA A 98 52.61 -8.41 -35.14
C ALA A 98 53.44 -9.58 -35.67
N THR A 99 53.65 -9.58 -36.98
CA THR A 99 54.47 -10.56 -37.69
C THR A 99 55.46 -9.84 -38.58
N ASP A 100 56.62 -10.45 -38.77
CA ASP A 100 57.70 -9.95 -39.62
C ASP A 100 58.19 -11.08 -40.54
N ASP A 101 58.73 -10.77 -41.72
CA ASP A 101 59.16 -11.76 -42.71
C ASP A 101 60.46 -12.47 -42.32
N VAL A 102 61.24 -11.90 -41.41
CA VAL A 102 62.47 -12.49 -40.84
C VAL A 102 62.24 -13.01 -39.42
N ASP A 103 61.61 -12.21 -38.54
CA ASP A 103 61.44 -12.55 -37.10
C ASP A 103 60.17 -13.37 -36.79
N VAL A 104 59.26 -13.55 -37.76
CA VAL A 104 57.99 -14.32 -37.72
C VAL A 104 56.94 -13.78 -36.74
N VAL A 105 57.27 -13.57 -35.46
CA VAL A 105 56.39 -12.98 -34.43
C VAL A 105 57.15 -11.91 -33.68
N VAL A 106 56.57 -10.71 -33.63
CA VAL A 106 57.15 -9.54 -32.97
C VAL A 106 56.24 -9.12 -31.81
N ASP A 107 56.83 -8.81 -30.66
CA ASP A 107 56.09 -8.32 -29.49
C ASP A 107 55.46 -6.96 -29.79
N VAL A 108 54.21 -6.78 -29.36
CA VAL A 108 53.47 -5.52 -29.52
C VAL A 108 53.40 -4.81 -28.17
N ILE A 109 53.86 -3.56 -28.14
CA ILE A 109 53.80 -2.70 -26.97
C ILE A 109 52.65 -1.70 -27.16
N THR A 110 51.77 -1.60 -26.17
CA THR A 110 50.68 -0.62 -26.13
C THR A 110 51.14 0.66 -25.42
N THR A 111 50.95 1.81 -26.05
CA THR A 111 51.19 3.14 -25.47
C THR A 111 49.99 4.07 -25.72
N GLY A 112 49.83 5.11 -24.89
CA GLY A 112 48.74 6.08 -25.00
C GLY A 112 47.96 6.22 -23.70
N VAL A 113 47.07 5.27 -23.41
CA VAL A 113 46.16 5.30 -22.25
C VAL A 113 46.14 3.95 -21.55
N ASP A 114 46.37 3.94 -20.23
CA ASP A 114 46.44 2.71 -19.42
C ASP A 114 45.06 2.15 -19.04
N VAL A 115 44.07 3.04 -18.86
CA VAL A 115 42.68 2.70 -18.51
C VAL A 115 41.73 3.65 -19.26
N ILE A 116 40.71 3.09 -19.91
CA ILE A 116 39.65 3.86 -20.55
C ILE A 116 38.59 4.21 -19.49
N ASP A 117 38.40 5.51 -19.24
CA ASP A 117 37.36 6.02 -18.34
C ASP A 117 36.06 6.23 -19.11
N THR A 118 35.10 5.35 -18.92
CA THR A 118 33.77 5.40 -19.54
C THR A 118 32.77 6.26 -18.78
N SER A 119 33.17 6.90 -17.67
CA SER A 119 32.30 7.81 -16.90
C SER A 119 32.24 9.22 -17.49
N SER A 120 32.86 9.45 -18.65
CA SER A 120 32.79 10.70 -19.39
C SER A 120 32.76 10.47 -20.89
N PHE A 121 32.03 11.30 -21.63
CA PHE A 121 32.00 11.29 -23.09
C PHE A 121 33.35 11.75 -23.66
N SER A 122 34.22 10.77 -23.95
CA SER A 122 35.59 10.99 -24.37
C SER A 122 35.99 10.03 -25.49
N THR A 123 36.95 10.46 -26.31
CA THR A 123 37.58 9.60 -27.33
C THR A 123 39.04 9.34 -26.93
N TYR A 124 39.43 8.08 -26.92
CA TYR A 124 40.74 7.61 -26.54
C TYR A 124 41.44 6.94 -27.72
N THR A 125 42.76 7.07 -27.80
CA THR A 125 43.57 6.42 -28.83
C THR A 125 44.60 5.50 -28.18
N ILE A 126 44.53 4.21 -28.48
CA ILE A 126 45.49 3.19 -28.09
C ILE A 126 46.46 3.00 -29.25
N THR A 127 47.76 3.16 -29.02
CA THR A 127 48.81 2.99 -30.03
C THR A 127 49.56 1.69 -29.79
N TYR A 128 49.55 0.81 -30.79
CA TYR A 128 50.30 -0.43 -30.83
C TYR A 128 51.58 -0.20 -31.61
N THR A 129 52.72 -0.46 -30.99
CA THR A 129 54.05 -0.34 -31.60
C THR A 129 54.72 -1.70 -31.60
N ALA A 130 55.22 -2.13 -32.76
CA ALA A 130 56.03 -3.33 -32.90
C ALA A 130 57.38 -2.94 -33.50
N THR A 131 58.46 -3.37 -32.85
CA THR A 131 59.84 -3.13 -33.27
C THR A 131 60.54 -4.48 -33.34
N ASP A 132 61.08 -4.83 -34.51
CA ASP A 132 61.82 -6.06 -34.72
C ASP A 132 63.24 -6.02 -34.13
N ALA A 133 64.01 -7.11 -34.26
CA ALA A 133 65.37 -7.18 -33.75
C ALA A 133 66.37 -6.29 -34.53
N ALA A 134 66.05 -5.91 -35.76
CA ALA A 134 66.83 -5.00 -36.59
C ALA A 134 66.53 -3.51 -36.29
N ASN A 135 65.55 -3.23 -35.43
CA ASN A 135 65.00 -1.93 -35.05
C ASN A 135 64.10 -1.25 -36.10
N ASN A 136 63.59 -1.97 -37.10
CA ASN A 136 62.51 -1.41 -37.92
C ASN A 136 61.22 -1.41 -37.09
N THR A 137 60.41 -0.36 -37.24
CA THR A 137 59.27 -0.09 -36.34
C THR A 137 58.02 0.28 -37.12
N THR A 138 56.89 -0.31 -36.73
CA THR A 138 55.55 0.03 -37.25
C THR A 138 54.64 0.42 -36.09
N THR A 139 53.72 1.37 -36.34
CA THR A 139 52.65 1.72 -35.41
C THR A 139 51.27 1.54 -36.04
N LYS A 140 50.29 1.18 -35.22
CA LYS A 140 48.87 1.13 -35.59
C LYS A 140 48.04 1.61 -34.41
N THR A 141 46.86 2.18 -34.65
CA THR A 141 46.02 2.75 -33.60
C THR A 141 44.65 2.10 -33.55
N ARG A 142 44.08 2.02 -32.35
CA ARG A 142 42.65 1.82 -32.10
C ARG A 142 42.08 3.08 -31.46
N THR A 143 40.92 3.51 -31.93
CA THR A 143 40.16 4.61 -31.34
C THR A 143 38.97 4.03 -30.58
N VAL A 144 38.83 4.42 -29.30
CA VAL A 144 37.70 4.04 -28.46
C VAL A 144 36.91 5.31 -28.14
N THR A 145 35.64 5.36 -28.54
CA THR A 145 34.75 6.50 -28.27
C THR A 145 33.70 6.08 -27.25
N VAL A 146 33.61 6.82 -26.15
CA VAL A 146 32.53 6.62 -25.18
C VAL A 146 31.27 7.26 -25.77
N VAL A 147 30.23 6.45 -25.94
CA VAL A 147 28.92 6.85 -26.46
C VAL A 147 27.87 6.39 -25.47
N ASP A 148 26.69 6.99 -25.58
CA ASP A 148 25.51 6.54 -24.85
C ASP A 148 24.49 6.03 -25.87
N THR A 149 24.09 4.78 -25.70
CA THR A 149 23.10 4.08 -26.52
C THR A 149 21.96 3.50 -25.69
N THR A 150 21.96 3.74 -24.39
CA THR A 150 20.94 3.22 -23.47
C THR A 150 19.79 4.21 -23.35
N PRO A 151 18.53 3.79 -23.53
CA PRO A 151 17.39 4.67 -23.35
C PRO A 151 17.04 4.88 -21.87
N PRO A 152 16.38 6.00 -21.53
CA PRO A 152 15.96 6.30 -20.16
C PRO A 152 14.93 5.28 -19.66
N VAL A 153 14.87 5.05 -18.35
CA VAL A 153 13.87 4.19 -17.71
C VAL A 153 12.74 5.05 -17.14
N ILE A 154 11.50 4.85 -17.58
CA ILE A 154 10.30 5.53 -17.06
C ILE A 154 9.73 4.74 -15.87
N THR A 155 9.37 5.45 -14.80
CA THR A 155 8.62 4.92 -13.65
C THR A 155 7.34 5.74 -13.45
N LEU A 156 6.18 5.09 -13.50
CA LEU A 156 4.88 5.73 -13.23
C LEU A 156 4.68 5.92 -11.72
N ALA A 157 3.93 6.96 -11.34
CA ALA A 157 3.60 7.21 -9.93
C ALA A 157 2.54 6.23 -9.38
N ASP A 158 1.69 5.68 -10.25
CA ASP A 158 0.74 4.60 -9.97
C ASP A 158 0.77 3.56 -11.11
N ASP A 159 0.28 2.35 -10.84
CA ASP A 159 0.24 1.23 -11.79
C ASP A 159 -1.18 0.73 -12.11
N GLU A 160 -2.22 1.42 -11.63
CA GLU A 160 -3.61 1.01 -11.84
C GLU A 160 -4.19 1.55 -13.15
N ASP A 161 -4.98 0.75 -13.87
CA ASP A 161 -5.80 1.28 -14.96
C ASP A 161 -7.01 2.04 -14.39
N PHE A 162 -7.43 3.12 -15.05
CA PHE A 162 -8.60 3.89 -14.60
C PHE A 162 -9.85 3.48 -15.37
N ASN A 163 -10.92 3.18 -14.63
CA ASN A 163 -12.26 3.02 -15.18
C ASN A 163 -13.10 4.24 -14.80
N LEU A 164 -13.58 4.95 -15.83
CA LEU A 164 -14.38 6.15 -15.71
C LEU A 164 -15.82 5.87 -16.09
N VAL A 165 -16.73 6.52 -15.38
CA VAL A 165 -18.17 6.38 -15.59
C VAL A 165 -18.60 7.51 -16.52
N GLN A 166 -19.13 7.13 -17.68
CA GLN A 166 -19.49 8.08 -18.74
C GLN A 166 -20.38 9.21 -18.20
N ASN A 167 -20.03 10.45 -18.57
CA ASN A 167 -20.77 11.67 -18.19
C ASN A 167 -21.04 11.84 -16.68
N ASN A 168 -20.23 11.24 -15.80
CA ASN A 168 -20.36 11.40 -14.36
C ASN A 168 -19.25 12.31 -13.83
N ARG A 169 -19.59 13.48 -13.26
CA ARG A 169 -18.62 14.46 -12.76
C ARG A 169 -17.73 13.97 -11.61
N TYR A 170 -18.12 12.89 -10.93
CA TYR A 170 -17.41 12.31 -9.80
C TYR A 170 -16.43 11.22 -10.22
N SER A 171 -16.54 10.75 -11.46
CA SER A 171 -15.58 9.82 -12.05
C SER A 171 -14.53 10.62 -12.84
N LYS A 172 -13.45 11.00 -12.16
CA LYS A 172 -12.41 11.87 -12.71
C LYS A 172 -11.13 11.09 -12.97
N TYR A 173 -10.55 11.34 -14.13
CA TYR A 173 -9.15 11.01 -14.37
C TYR A 173 -8.26 12.18 -13.92
N SER A 174 -7.30 11.88 -13.07
CA SER A 174 -6.20 12.79 -12.76
C SER A 174 -4.90 12.05 -13.04
N GLU A 175 -4.05 12.64 -13.86
CA GLU A 175 -2.73 12.08 -14.13
C GLU A 175 -1.84 12.23 -12.89
N SER A 176 -1.38 11.10 -12.35
CA SER A 176 -0.47 11.07 -11.19
C SER A 176 0.98 11.36 -11.56
N GLY A 177 1.31 11.33 -12.85
CA GLY A 177 2.61 11.70 -13.38
C GLY A 177 3.58 10.53 -13.48
N ALA A 178 4.78 10.82 -13.98
CA ALA A 178 5.83 9.84 -14.19
C ALA A 178 7.21 10.50 -14.05
N THR A 179 8.20 9.70 -13.67
CA THR A 179 9.62 10.08 -13.62
C THR A 179 10.40 9.27 -14.64
N ALA A 180 11.55 9.77 -15.07
CA ALA A 180 12.48 8.97 -15.87
C ALA A 180 13.93 9.23 -15.46
N PHE A 181 14.77 8.21 -15.54
CA PHE A 181 16.19 8.28 -15.23
C PHE A 181 17.02 7.61 -16.31
N ASP A 182 18.10 8.25 -16.72
CA ASP A 182 19.14 7.70 -17.57
C ASP A 182 20.51 7.74 -16.85
N LEU A 183 21.38 6.75 -17.09
CA LEU A 183 22.65 6.65 -16.38
C LEU A 183 23.64 7.76 -16.78
N ALA A 184 23.62 8.21 -18.03
CA ALA A 184 24.51 9.25 -18.54
C ALA A 184 23.99 10.65 -18.24
N ASP A 185 22.68 10.84 -18.23
CA ASP A 185 22.04 12.16 -18.12
C ASP A 185 21.36 12.44 -16.77
N GLY A 186 21.14 11.43 -15.93
CA GLY A 186 20.42 11.56 -14.67
C GLY A 186 18.90 11.65 -14.87
N ASP A 187 18.25 12.58 -14.18
CA ASP A 187 16.80 12.77 -14.28
C ASP A 187 16.38 13.32 -15.65
N ILE A 188 15.48 12.61 -16.33
CA ILE A 188 14.94 12.96 -17.64
C ILE A 188 13.48 13.41 -17.51
N ASN A 189 13.12 14.47 -18.24
CA ASN A 189 11.74 14.94 -18.30
C ASN A 189 10.85 13.96 -19.09
N VAL A 190 9.73 13.57 -18.50
CA VAL A 190 8.71 12.74 -19.18
C VAL A 190 7.70 13.63 -19.90
N VAL A 191 7.48 13.36 -21.19
CA VAL A 191 6.42 13.98 -21.99
C VAL A 191 5.19 13.08 -21.96
N ILE A 192 4.09 13.59 -21.41
CA ILE A 192 2.80 12.88 -21.31
C ILE A 192 1.87 13.38 -22.42
N THR A 193 1.30 12.45 -23.18
CA THR A 193 0.39 12.75 -24.30
C THR A 193 -0.80 11.80 -24.29
N GLY A 194 -1.91 12.23 -24.88
CA GLY A 194 -3.19 11.51 -24.83
C GLY A 194 -4.27 12.42 -24.26
N ASP A 195 -5.52 12.16 -24.62
CA ASP A 195 -6.69 12.87 -24.13
C ASP A 195 -7.81 11.86 -23.91
N VAL A 196 -8.64 12.09 -22.90
CA VAL A 196 -9.73 11.20 -22.52
C VAL A 196 -11.05 11.94 -22.76
N ASP A 197 -11.88 11.42 -23.66
CA ASP A 197 -13.24 11.94 -23.85
C ASP A 197 -14.21 11.21 -22.92
N HIS A 198 -14.54 11.86 -21.80
CA HIS A 198 -15.46 11.34 -20.78
C HIS A 198 -16.90 11.14 -21.28
N SER A 199 -17.24 11.66 -22.47
CA SER A 199 -18.56 11.55 -23.06
C SER A 199 -18.72 10.35 -23.99
N ALA A 200 -17.63 9.69 -24.38
CA ALA A 200 -17.65 8.57 -25.31
C ALA A 200 -17.06 7.30 -24.67
N ILE A 201 -17.86 6.23 -24.67
CA ILE A 201 -17.44 4.91 -24.19
C ILE A 201 -16.29 4.40 -25.05
N GLY A 202 -15.25 3.88 -24.41
CA GLY A 202 -14.09 3.32 -25.08
C GLY A 202 -12.83 3.37 -24.22
N THR A 203 -11.77 2.78 -24.76
CA THR A 203 -10.44 2.80 -24.14
C THR A 203 -9.60 3.92 -24.76
N TYR A 204 -9.09 4.80 -23.92
CA TYR A 204 -8.18 5.90 -24.25
C TYR A 204 -6.77 5.54 -23.79
N THR A 205 -5.76 5.95 -24.57
CA THR A 205 -4.36 5.64 -24.26
C THR A 205 -3.63 6.91 -23.86
N ILE A 206 -3.05 6.90 -22.67
CA ILE A 206 -2.11 7.92 -22.22
C ILE A 206 -0.69 7.38 -22.41
N THR A 207 0.16 8.16 -23.06
CA THR A 207 1.50 7.77 -23.51
C THR A 207 2.56 8.67 -22.87
N TYR A 208 3.52 8.02 -22.24
CA TYR A 208 4.66 8.61 -21.56
C TYR A 208 5.90 8.39 -22.41
N THR A 209 6.59 9.46 -22.79
CA THR A 209 7.81 9.39 -23.59
C THR A 209 8.94 10.12 -22.90
N ALA A 210 10.09 9.46 -22.75
CA ALA A 210 11.33 10.05 -22.26
C ALA A 210 12.39 9.93 -23.35
N THR A 211 13.14 11.00 -23.57
CA THR A 211 14.23 11.07 -24.55
C THR A 211 15.42 11.70 -23.88
N ASP A 212 16.54 10.98 -23.87
CA ASP A 212 17.80 11.46 -23.31
C ASP A 212 18.53 12.41 -24.27
N ASN A 213 19.71 12.91 -23.87
CA ASN A 213 20.48 13.85 -24.68
C ASN A 213 21.16 13.19 -25.90
N SER A 214 21.34 11.87 -25.86
CA SER A 214 21.85 11.05 -26.96
C SER A 214 20.76 10.67 -27.98
N ASN A 215 19.51 11.04 -27.71
CA ASN A 215 18.30 10.74 -28.47
C ASN A 215 17.86 9.27 -28.43
N ASN A 216 18.25 8.52 -27.39
CA ASN A 216 17.59 7.24 -27.13
C ASN A 216 16.24 7.51 -26.46
N ILE A 217 15.25 6.67 -26.77
CA ILE A 217 13.84 6.92 -26.44
C ILE A 217 13.24 5.71 -25.76
N THR A 218 12.51 5.96 -24.67
CA THR A 218 11.59 4.99 -24.06
C THR A 218 10.17 5.53 -24.11
N THR A 219 9.22 4.64 -24.41
CA THR A 219 7.79 4.92 -24.36
C THR A 219 7.09 3.90 -23.49
N LEU A 220 6.18 4.36 -22.63
CA LEU A 220 5.25 3.56 -21.85
C LEU A 220 3.83 4.08 -22.08
N SER A 221 2.82 3.24 -21.91
CA SER A 221 1.42 3.66 -22.05
C SER A 221 0.55 3.02 -20.96
N ARG A 222 -0.51 3.72 -20.57
CA ARG A 222 -1.61 3.22 -19.74
C ARG A 222 -2.94 3.37 -20.45
N SER A 223 -3.94 2.61 -19.99
CA SER A 223 -5.29 2.66 -20.53
C SER A 223 -6.24 3.36 -19.55
N VAL A 224 -7.16 4.17 -20.09
CA VAL A 224 -8.27 4.78 -19.35
C VAL A 224 -9.55 4.34 -20.05
N ASN A 225 -10.39 3.55 -19.39
CA ASN A 225 -11.62 3.03 -19.94
C ASN A 225 -12.79 3.93 -19.52
N VAL A 226 -13.55 4.45 -20.48
CA VAL A 226 -14.85 5.11 -20.19
C VAL A 226 -15.94 4.07 -20.43
N GLU A 227 -16.71 3.77 -19.40
CA GLU A 227 -17.71 2.70 -19.36
C GLU A 227 -19.14 3.25 -19.29
N GLU A 228 -20.09 2.45 -19.75
CA GLU A 228 -21.51 2.76 -19.61
C GLU A 228 -21.93 2.77 -18.13
N GLN A 229 -22.88 3.62 -17.78
CA GLN A 229 -23.44 3.64 -16.43
C GLN A 229 -24.22 2.35 -16.16
N THR A 230 -23.93 1.71 -15.04
CA THR A 230 -24.71 0.58 -14.52
C THR A 230 -25.48 1.04 -13.28
N PRO A 231 -26.75 0.63 -13.13
CA PRO A 231 -27.60 1.16 -12.07
C PRO A 231 -27.22 0.64 -10.69
N PHE A 232 -27.42 1.49 -9.69
CA PHE A 232 -27.66 1.05 -8.32
C PHE A 232 -29.06 0.45 -8.24
N ILE A 233 -29.19 -0.81 -7.81
CA ILE A 233 -30.45 -1.56 -7.82
C ILE A 233 -30.83 -1.95 -6.40
N THR A 234 -32.07 -1.62 -6.03
CA THR A 234 -32.66 -1.92 -4.71
C THR A 234 -34.05 -2.50 -4.84
N VAL A 235 -34.50 -3.24 -3.82
CA VAL A 235 -35.89 -3.71 -3.71
C VAL A 235 -36.53 -3.11 -2.48
N TRP A 236 -37.76 -2.64 -2.63
CA TRP A 236 -38.52 -1.95 -1.60
C TRP A 236 -39.93 -2.53 -1.46
N ASP A 237 -40.45 -2.63 -0.24
CA ASP A 237 -41.86 -2.90 0.06
C ASP A 237 -42.55 -1.60 0.47
N THR A 238 -43.56 -1.16 -0.28
CA THR A 238 -44.25 0.10 0.02
C THR A 238 -45.10 0.04 1.29
N ASN A 239 -45.47 -1.15 1.76
CA ASN A 239 -46.34 -1.36 2.93
C ASN A 239 -45.71 -2.33 3.94
N PRO A 240 -44.55 -1.97 4.54
CA PRO A 240 -43.99 -2.77 5.60
C PRO A 240 -44.98 -2.79 6.77
N ALA A 241 -44.99 -3.88 7.53
CA ALA A 241 -45.88 -4.02 8.67
C ALA A 241 -45.48 -3.08 9.82
N GLY A 242 -45.85 -1.80 9.73
CA GLY A 242 -46.14 -0.94 10.88
C GLY A 242 -45.08 0.07 11.34
N THR A 243 -44.91 1.20 10.64
CA THR A 243 -44.32 2.42 11.26
C THR A 243 -45.07 3.70 10.86
N ASN A 244 -45.04 4.71 11.74
CA ASN A 244 -45.84 5.95 11.68
C ASN A 244 -45.10 7.15 11.05
N PHE A 245 -43.89 6.95 10.53
CA PHE A 245 -42.99 8.02 10.09
C PHE A 245 -42.51 7.88 8.63
N SER A 246 -43.08 6.96 7.87
CA SER A 246 -42.76 6.72 6.46
C SER A 246 -43.71 7.48 5.52
N SER A 247 -43.41 7.49 4.22
CA SER A 247 -44.35 7.95 3.19
C SER A 247 -45.59 7.04 3.14
N ALA A 248 -46.62 7.40 2.37
CA ALA A 248 -47.85 6.58 2.30
C ALA A 248 -47.56 5.12 1.91
N SER A 249 -48.46 4.20 2.23
CA SER A 249 -48.27 2.74 2.04
C SER A 249 -48.12 2.27 0.59
N ASN A 250 -48.31 3.19 -0.37
CA ASN A 250 -48.06 2.99 -1.79
C ASN A 250 -47.03 3.99 -2.34
N GLN A 251 -46.15 4.51 -1.49
CA GLN A 251 -45.12 5.47 -1.87
C GLN A 251 -43.73 5.01 -1.44
N ILE A 252 -42.71 5.48 -2.17
CA ILE A 252 -41.29 5.40 -1.82
C ILE A 252 -40.68 6.79 -1.94
N ILE A 253 -39.81 7.13 -1.00
CA ILE A 253 -38.95 8.32 -1.03
C ILE A 253 -37.50 7.88 -1.25
N ILE A 254 -36.86 8.45 -2.27
CA ILE A 254 -35.41 8.40 -2.44
C ILE A 254 -34.84 9.70 -1.87
N GLY A 255 -34.15 9.58 -0.73
CA GLY A 255 -33.54 10.71 -0.04
C GLY A 255 -32.16 11.07 -0.58
N THR A 256 -31.87 12.37 -0.58
CA THR A 256 -30.62 12.99 -1.04
C THR A 256 -30.06 13.89 0.05
N ASP A 257 -28.74 14.06 0.08
CA ASP A 257 -28.08 15.02 0.97
C ASP A 257 -27.19 16.01 0.22
N GLY A 258 -27.50 17.30 0.37
CA GLY A 258 -26.73 18.39 -0.20
C GLY A 258 -27.01 18.67 -1.67
N SER A 259 -25.95 18.69 -2.49
CA SER A 259 -26.02 19.12 -3.90
C SER A 259 -25.22 18.17 -4.79
N GLY A 260 -25.40 18.30 -6.11
CA GLY A 260 -24.63 17.53 -7.08
C GLY A 260 -25.38 16.37 -7.71
N TYR A 261 -26.60 16.11 -7.23
CA TYR A 261 -27.56 15.19 -7.84
C TYR A 261 -27.98 15.63 -9.25
N ASN A 262 -27.96 14.67 -10.16
CA ASN A 262 -28.61 14.74 -11.47
C ASN A 262 -28.81 13.28 -11.94
N PHE A 263 -29.85 12.66 -11.42
CA PHE A 263 -30.07 11.22 -11.53
C PHE A 263 -31.40 10.89 -12.19
N THR A 264 -31.52 9.64 -12.61
CA THR A 264 -32.73 9.03 -13.16
C THR A 264 -33.14 7.88 -12.27
N VAL A 265 -34.44 7.75 -12.02
CA VAL A 265 -35.02 6.63 -11.28
C VAL A 265 -35.99 5.89 -12.18
N ASP A 266 -35.73 4.60 -12.43
CA ASP A 266 -36.71 3.65 -12.91
C ASP A 266 -37.38 3.02 -11.68
N TRP A 267 -38.65 3.34 -11.48
CA TRP A 267 -39.43 2.93 -10.30
C TRP A 267 -39.92 1.49 -10.38
N GLY A 268 -39.64 0.76 -11.47
CA GLY A 268 -40.01 -0.65 -11.61
C GLY A 268 -41.49 -0.90 -11.93
N ASP A 269 -42.31 0.14 -12.05
CA ASP A 269 -43.72 0.08 -12.47
C ASP A 269 -43.96 0.60 -13.90
N GLY A 270 -42.87 0.84 -14.64
CA GLY A 270 -42.86 1.40 -15.99
C GLY A 270 -42.79 2.92 -16.03
N ILE A 271 -42.74 3.60 -14.88
CA ILE A 271 -42.49 5.03 -14.77
C ILE A 271 -41.00 5.27 -14.55
N ILE A 272 -40.43 6.16 -15.36
CA ILE A 272 -39.05 6.63 -15.26
C ILE A 272 -39.08 8.14 -15.07
N GLU A 273 -38.39 8.63 -14.06
CA GLU A 273 -38.20 10.05 -13.79
C GLU A 273 -36.75 10.44 -13.99
N GLU A 274 -36.50 11.45 -14.83
CA GLU A 274 -35.16 11.87 -15.24
C GLU A 274 -34.84 13.28 -14.71
N ASN A 275 -33.54 13.62 -14.63
CA ASN A 275 -33.03 14.94 -14.22
C ASN A 275 -33.44 15.34 -12.79
N LEU A 276 -33.51 14.35 -11.89
CA LEU A 276 -33.81 14.58 -10.48
C LEU A 276 -32.58 15.16 -9.77
N THR A 277 -32.79 16.19 -8.96
CA THR A 277 -31.71 16.94 -8.29
C THR A 277 -31.83 17.00 -6.78
N GLY A 278 -32.75 16.24 -6.18
CA GLY A 278 -33.00 16.21 -4.75
C GLY A 278 -34.01 15.11 -4.39
N ASP A 279 -34.52 15.16 -3.16
CA ASP A 279 -35.49 14.19 -2.66
C ASP A 279 -36.66 14.04 -3.63
N THR A 280 -36.99 12.79 -3.97
CA THR A 280 -38.13 12.47 -4.83
C THR A 280 -39.04 11.46 -4.15
N THR A 281 -40.35 11.58 -4.41
CA THR A 281 -41.38 10.69 -3.88
C THR A 281 -42.20 10.16 -5.04
N HIS A 282 -42.26 8.84 -5.17
CA HIS A 282 -43.10 8.19 -6.16
C HIS A 282 -44.35 7.59 -5.53
N THR A 283 -45.44 7.55 -6.29
CA THR A 283 -46.73 6.97 -5.86
C THR A 283 -47.15 5.86 -6.79
N TYR A 284 -47.18 4.64 -6.29
CA TYR A 284 -47.61 3.45 -7.00
C TYR A 284 -49.13 3.33 -7.04
N SER A 285 -49.63 2.64 -8.08
CA SER A 285 -51.07 2.38 -8.23
C SER A 285 -51.65 1.41 -7.20
N ALA A 286 -50.79 0.58 -6.59
CA ALA A 286 -51.11 -0.36 -5.53
C ALA A 286 -49.90 -0.45 -4.58
N GLU A 287 -50.12 -1.03 -3.41
CA GLU A 287 -49.03 -1.40 -2.50
C GLU A 287 -48.33 -2.67 -3.00
N GLY A 288 -47.04 -2.81 -2.72
CA GLY A 288 -46.29 -4.02 -3.05
C GLY A 288 -44.78 -3.84 -3.05
N GLU A 289 -44.11 -4.87 -3.56
CA GLU A 289 -42.66 -4.88 -3.75
C GLU A 289 -42.28 -4.32 -5.12
N TYR A 290 -41.27 -3.44 -5.15
CA TYR A 290 -40.78 -2.78 -6.35
C TYR A 290 -39.26 -2.81 -6.43
N THR A 291 -38.74 -3.14 -7.61
CA THR A 291 -37.31 -3.03 -7.93
C THR A 291 -37.05 -1.63 -8.47
N VAL A 292 -36.30 -0.83 -7.72
CA VAL A 292 -35.93 0.53 -8.07
C VAL A 292 -34.49 0.53 -8.61
N LYS A 293 -34.27 1.23 -9.73
CA LYS A 293 -32.95 1.39 -10.34
C LYS A 293 -32.60 2.86 -10.45
N ILE A 294 -31.40 3.22 -9.99
CA ILE A 294 -30.90 4.59 -10.01
C ILE A 294 -29.65 4.67 -10.90
N THR A 295 -29.65 5.59 -11.86
CA THR A 295 -28.50 5.92 -12.72
C THR A 295 -28.27 7.42 -12.75
N GLY A 296 -27.14 7.87 -13.30
CA GLY A 296 -26.74 9.27 -13.34
C GLY A 296 -25.85 9.68 -12.17
N GLU A 297 -25.83 10.97 -11.85
CA GLU A 297 -24.99 11.51 -10.79
C GLU A 297 -25.73 11.42 -9.45
N PHE A 298 -25.39 10.40 -8.66
CA PHE A 298 -26.04 10.09 -7.38
C PHE A 298 -25.00 9.98 -6.27
N PRO A 299 -24.46 11.12 -5.76
CA PRO A 299 -23.28 11.13 -4.89
C PRO A 299 -23.45 10.48 -3.51
N GLY A 300 -24.69 10.26 -3.07
CA GLY A 300 -25.01 9.67 -1.78
C GLY A 300 -26.49 9.32 -1.70
N ILE A 301 -26.84 8.31 -0.93
CA ILE A 301 -28.23 8.02 -0.55
C ILE A 301 -28.40 8.42 0.90
N TYR A 302 -29.53 9.05 1.24
CA TYR A 302 -29.73 9.60 2.57
C TYR A 302 -31.00 9.07 3.22
N PHE A 303 -30.83 8.49 4.40
CA PHE A 303 -31.90 8.06 5.30
C PHE A 303 -31.77 8.91 6.56
N GLY A 304 -32.64 9.92 6.72
CA GLY A 304 -32.41 10.98 7.72
C GLY A 304 -32.70 10.59 9.16
N TYR A 305 -32.06 11.28 10.10
CA TYR A 305 -32.26 11.10 11.55
C TYR A 305 -33.62 11.61 12.03
N HIS A 306 -34.45 10.71 12.59
CA HIS A 306 -35.45 10.94 13.64
C HIS A 306 -36.49 12.08 13.46
N THR A 307 -36.60 12.75 12.29
CA THR A 307 -37.53 13.89 12.12
C THR A 307 -38.18 14.05 10.75
N ARG A 308 -38.02 13.11 9.80
CA ARG A 308 -38.75 13.14 8.53
C ARG A 308 -39.00 11.73 8.02
N GLY A 309 -40.26 11.44 7.70
CA GLY A 309 -40.79 10.78 6.49
C GLY A 309 -40.07 9.63 5.75
N TYR A 310 -38.85 9.24 6.09
CA TYR A 310 -38.02 8.38 5.26
C TYR A 310 -38.48 6.92 5.35
N ASP A 311 -38.24 6.22 4.25
CA ASP A 311 -38.77 4.90 4.00
C ASP A 311 -37.76 3.81 4.39
N ASN A 312 -36.99 4.01 5.46
CA ASN A 312 -35.90 3.13 5.91
C ASN A 312 -36.39 1.68 6.05
N ASP A 313 -37.53 1.47 6.70
CA ASP A 313 -38.17 0.15 6.86
C ASP A 313 -38.72 -0.45 5.56
N LYS A 314 -38.88 0.37 4.51
CA LYS A 314 -39.37 -0.09 3.20
C LYS A 314 -38.26 -0.71 2.37
N LEU A 315 -36.98 -0.39 2.64
CA LEU A 315 -35.88 -0.98 1.89
C LEU A 315 -35.65 -2.43 2.34
N LEU A 316 -35.85 -3.37 1.41
CA LEU A 316 -35.69 -4.80 1.66
C LEU A 316 -34.30 -5.31 1.28
N SER A 317 -33.73 -4.80 0.18
CA SER A 317 -32.41 -5.24 -0.25
C SER A 317 -31.67 -4.28 -1.16
N VAL A 318 -30.35 -4.38 -1.12
CA VAL A 318 -29.43 -3.90 -2.17
C VAL A 318 -29.06 -5.09 -3.05
N GLU A 319 -29.45 -5.03 -4.32
CA GLU A 319 -29.24 -6.11 -5.30
C GLU A 319 -27.99 -5.87 -6.15
N GLN A 320 -27.57 -4.62 -6.34
CA GLN A 320 -26.41 -4.25 -7.13
C GLN A 320 -25.96 -2.84 -6.77
N TRP A 321 -24.66 -2.62 -6.63
CA TRP A 321 -24.09 -1.28 -6.46
C TRP A 321 -23.99 -0.49 -7.77
N GLY A 322 -23.67 -1.18 -8.85
CA GLY A 322 -23.33 -0.57 -10.13
C GLY A 322 -21.97 0.13 -10.06
N ASN A 323 -21.69 0.96 -11.04
CA ASN A 323 -20.46 1.74 -11.12
C ASN A 323 -20.67 3.20 -10.71
N ASN A 324 -21.65 3.51 -9.86
CA ASN A 324 -21.83 4.87 -9.38
C ASN A 324 -20.69 5.25 -8.40
N PRO A 325 -19.88 6.28 -8.70
CA PRO A 325 -18.84 6.77 -7.80
C PRO A 325 -19.47 7.53 -6.62
N TRP A 326 -19.39 6.94 -5.44
CA TRP A 326 -19.99 7.51 -4.23
C TRP A 326 -19.09 8.61 -3.65
N GLN A 327 -19.68 9.72 -3.23
CA GLN A 327 -18.97 10.82 -2.56
C GLN A 327 -19.14 10.78 -1.04
N SER A 328 -20.25 10.20 -0.57
CA SER A 328 -20.54 10.05 0.85
C SER A 328 -21.43 8.84 1.08
N MET A 329 -21.19 8.13 2.18
CA MET A 329 -22.11 7.13 2.76
C MET A 329 -22.66 7.60 4.12
N GLU A 330 -22.53 8.89 4.43
CA GLU A 330 -23.08 9.48 5.66
C GLU A 330 -24.60 9.30 5.73
N ASN A 331 -25.07 8.60 6.77
CA ASN A 331 -26.47 8.19 6.98
C ASN A 331 -27.08 7.38 5.81
N ALA A 332 -26.27 6.78 4.95
CA ALA A 332 -26.76 5.86 3.92
C ALA A 332 -27.18 4.54 4.59
N PHE A 333 -28.44 4.11 4.44
CA PHE A 333 -29.00 2.88 5.05
C PHE A 333 -29.25 2.91 6.57
N ASN A 334 -29.16 4.07 7.21
CA ASN A 334 -29.49 4.21 8.63
C ASN A 334 -30.92 3.69 8.93
N GLU A 335 -31.14 3.00 10.05
CA GLU A 335 -32.43 2.47 10.53
C GLU A 335 -33.12 1.50 9.54
N THR A 336 -32.39 0.90 8.59
CA THR A 336 -32.95 -0.05 7.60
C THR A 336 -33.01 -1.48 8.14
N ASN A 337 -33.88 -1.69 9.13
CA ASN A 337 -33.93 -2.91 9.93
C ASN A 337 -34.33 -4.20 9.19
N GLN A 338 -34.91 -4.09 8.00
CA GLN A 338 -35.31 -5.24 7.17
C GLN A 338 -34.31 -5.53 6.04
N MET A 339 -33.30 -4.68 5.85
CA MET A 339 -32.46 -4.71 4.66
C MET A 339 -31.47 -5.89 4.67
N THR A 340 -31.35 -6.52 3.50
CA THR A 340 -30.32 -7.54 3.19
C THR A 340 -29.42 -7.05 2.06
N PHE A 341 -28.17 -7.53 1.98
CA PHE A 341 -27.31 -7.26 0.83
C PHE A 341 -27.15 -8.54 -0.01
N ASN A 342 -27.73 -8.51 -1.21
CA ASN A 342 -27.62 -9.56 -2.21
C ASN A 342 -26.59 -9.21 -3.31
N ALA A 343 -26.16 -7.94 -3.34
CA ALA A 343 -25.16 -7.44 -4.26
C ALA A 343 -23.88 -8.29 -4.22
N THR A 344 -23.39 -8.67 -5.41
CA THR A 344 -22.13 -9.40 -5.58
C THR A 344 -20.99 -8.49 -6.05
N ASP A 345 -21.31 -7.26 -6.44
CA ASP A 345 -20.38 -6.19 -6.75
C ASP A 345 -20.10 -5.32 -5.51
N ALA A 346 -19.11 -4.44 -5.62
CA ALA A 346 -18.70 -3.52 -4.56
C ALA A 346 -19.05 -2.08 -4.95
N PRO A 347 -19.38 -1.21 -3.98
CA PRO A 347 -19.49 0.22 -4.26
C PRO A 347 -18.12 0.80 -4.64
N ASP A 348 -18.09 1.73 -5.60
CA ASP A 348 -16.92 2.59 -5.80
C ASP A 348 -16.87 3.64 -4.68
N LEU A 349 -16.02 3.39 -3.71
CA LEU A 349 -15.81 4.20 -2.52
C LEU A 349 -14.58 5.11 -2.62
N SER A 350 -13.94 5.17 -3.80
CA SER A 350 -12.68 5.90 -4.01
C SER A 350 -12.76 7.40 -3.69
N GLN A 351 -13.97 7.96 -3.63
CA GLN A 351 -14.22 9.36 -3.29
C GLN A 351 -14.94 9.55 -1.94
N VAL A 352 -15.23 8.46 -1.21
CA VAL A 352 -15.95 8.52 0.07
C VAL A 352 -14.98 8.86 1.20
N THR A 353 -15.20 10.01 1.83
CA THR A 353 -14.43 10.44 3.02
C THR A 353 -15.23 10.30 4.33
N ARG A 354 -16.56 10.15 4.24
CA ARG A 354 -17.49 10.09 5.38
C ARG A 354 -18.42 8.88 5.23
N MET A 355 -18.41 8.01 6.23
CA MET A 355 -19.31 6.84 6.37
C MET A 355 -20.05 6.83 7.70
N ASN A 356 -20.08 7.98 8.41
CA ASN A 356 -20.70 8.04 9.72
C ASN A 356 -22.21 7.73 9.64
N ASN A 357 -22.69 6.96 10.61
CA ASN A 357 -24.07 6.48 10.71
C ASN A 357 -24.60 5.66 9.52
N MET A 358 -23.75 5.08 8.65
CA MET A 358 -24.22 4.29 7.51
C MET A 358 -25.19 3.17 7.97
N PHE A 359 -24.76 2.33 8.91
CA PHE A 359 -25.59 1.22 9.41
C PHE A 359 -26.14 1.46 10.82
N TYR A 360 -26.25 2.72 11.25
CA TYR A 360 -26.83 3.06 12.54
C TYR A 360 -28.22 2.40 12.69
N ASP A 361 -28.47 1.74 13.82
CA ASP A 361 -29.72 1.04 14.15
C ASP A 361 -30.23 0.09 13.03
N CYS A 362 -29.29 -0.60 12.37
CA CYS A 362 -29.59 -1.69 11.44
C CYS A 362 -29.53 -3.03 12.17
N LEU A 363 -30.50 -3.30 13.05
CA LEU A 363 -30.49 -4.39 14.03
C LEU A 363 -30.14 -5.78 13.46
N ALA A 364 -30.54 -6.05 12.21
CA ALA A 364 -30.35 -7.33 11.52
C ALA A 364 -29.15 -7.35 10.54
N PHE A 365 -28.46 -6.24 10.32
CA PHE A 365 -27.39 -6.16 9.33
C PHE A 365 -26.18 -6.99 9.75
N ASN A 366 -25.77 -7.91 8.89
CA ASN A 366 -24.60 -8.77 9.07
C ASN A 366 -24.12 -9.34 7.73
N SER A 367 -24.14 -8.53 6.66
CA SER A 367 -23.76 -8.98 5.30
C SER A 367 -22.27 -8.76 5.04
N ASP A 368 -21.67 -9.61 4.18
CA ASP A 368 -20.25 -9.53 3.86
C ASP A 368 -19.89 -8.22 3.13
N ILE A 369 -19.02 -7.44 3.76
CA ILE A 369 -18.46 -6.17 3.28
C ILE A 369 -16.93 -6.16 3.35
N SER A 370 -16.31 -7.34 3.51
CA SER A 370 -14.86 -7.47 3.75
C SER A 370 -14.01 -6.99 2.58
N HIS A 371 -14.61 -6.94 1.38
CA HIS A 371 -13.98 -6.61 0.11
C HIS A 371 -14.13 -5.13 -0.28
N TRP A 372 -14.75 -4.31 0.58
CA TRP A 372 -14.89 -2.88 0.34
C TRP A 372 -13.55 -2.18 0.56
N ASP A 373 -13.17 -1.30 -0.36
CA ASP A 373 -12.04 -0.40 -0.19
C ASP A 373 -12.49 0.84 0.61
N VAL A 374 -12.00 0.96 1.84
CA VAL A 374 -12.30 2.08 2.75
C VAL A 374 -11.09 2.98 3.02
N SER A 375 -10.01 2.83 2.24
CA SER A 375 -8.71 3.49 2.46
C SER A 375 -8.77 5.03 2.45
N ASN A 376 -9.77 5.62 1.79
CA ASN A 376 -9.98 7.07 1.71
C ASN A 376 -10.91 7.63 2.81
N VAL A 377 -11.51 6.76 3.64
CA VAL A 377 -12.48 7.16 4.65
C VAL A 377 -11.78 7.78 5.85
N THR A 378 -12.26 8.95 6.27
CA THR A 378 -11.68 9.71 7.41
C THR A 378 -12.60 9.73 8.64
N ASN A 379 -13.90 9.47 8.46
CA ASN A 379 -14.89 9.47 9.52
C ASN A 379 -15.81 8.24 9.44
N MET A 380 -15.71 7.36 10.43
CA MET A 380 -16.54 6.16 10.61
C MET A 380 -17.39 6.21 11.90
N SER A 381 -17.58 7.40 12.47
CA SER A 381 -18.30 7.54 13.74
C SER A 381 -19.71 6.94 13.64
N ALA A 382 -20.11 6.14 14.64
CA ALA A 382 -21.43 5.51 14.73
C ALA A 382 -21.84 4.67 13.50
N MET A 383 -20.88 4.21 12.68
CA MET A 383 -21.18 3.44 11.46
C MET A 383 -21.99 2.17 11.77
N PHE A 384 -21.71 1.48 12.88
CA PHE A 384 -22.43 0.30 13.35
C PHE A 384 -23.02 0.48 14.76
N GLU A 385 -23.31 1.72 15.17
CA GLU A 385 -24.01 1.95 16.45
C GLU A 385 -25.40 1.30 16.39
N GLU A 386 -25.79 0.56 17.44
CA GLU A 386 -27.05 -0.19 17.53
C GLU A 386 -27.24 -1.24 16.39
N THR A 387 -26.15 -1.73 15.79
CA THR A 387 -26.21 -2.82 14.79
C THR A 387 -26.05 -4.18 15.47
N ASN A 388 -27.07 -4.60 16.24
CA ASN A 388 -26.95 -5.71 17.21
C ASN A 388 -26.44 -7.04 16.63
N SER A 389 -26.73 -7.34 15.35
CA SER A 389 -26.35 -8.62 14.72
C SER A 389 -24.98 -8.59 14.04
N PHE A 390 -24.32 -7.43 13.94
CA PHE A 390 -23.13 -7.28 13.12
C PHE A 390 -21.90 -7.91 13.77
N ASN A 391 -21.28 -8.82 13.03
CA ASN A 391 -20.05 -9.50 13.40
C ASN A 391 -19.37 -10.06 12.13
N GLN A 392 -19.35 -9.32 11.02
CA GLN A 392 -18.70 -9.76 9.78
C GLN A 392 -17.20 -9.41 9.76
N ASP A 393 -16.42 -10.22 9.05
CA ASP A 393 -14.99 -10.01 8.91
C ASP A 393 -14.68 -8.68 8.21
N ILE A 394 -13.98 -7.81 8.94
CA ILE A 394 -13.49 -6.50 8.49
C ILE A 394 -12.00 -6.35 8.79
N THR A 395 -11.29 -7.46 9.03
CA THR A 395 -9.85 -7.47 9.34
C THR A 395 -9.00 -6.85 8.22
N ALA A 396 -9.44 -6.99 6.96
CA ALA A 396 -8.72 -6.55 5.78
C ALA A 396 -8.91 -5.07 5.41
N TRP A 397 -9.78 -4.35 6.13
CA TRP A 397 -10.02 -2.92 5.89
C TRP A 397 -8.78 -2.09 6.22
N ASP A 398 -8.37 -1.24 5.28
CA ASP A 398 -7.38 -0.19 5.51
C ASP A 398 -8.07 1.01 6.16
N VAL A 399 -7.89 1.16 7.47
CA VAL A 399 -8.43 2.26 8.27
C VAL A 399 -7.37 3.32 8.61
N SER A 400 -6.20 3.30 7.97
CA SER A 400 -5.06 4.18 8.29
C SER A 400 -5.35 5.68 8.10
N SER A 401 -6.35 6.02 7.27
CA SER A 401 -6.84 7.39 7.05
C SER A 401 -7.91 7.85 8.05
N VAL A 402 -8.47 6.95 8.87
CA VAL A 402 -9.59 7.27 9.75
C VAL A 402 -9.12 8.11 10.95
N THR A 403 -9.81 9.23 11.19
CA THR A 403 -9.51 10.15 12.29
C THR A 403 -10.55 10.13 13.41
N ASN A 404 -11.76 9.64 13.11
CA ASN A 404 -12.87 9.56 14.05
C ASN A 404 -13.58 8.19 13.96
N MET A 405 -13.52 7.43 15.06
CA MET A 405 -14.20 6.14 15.26
C MET A 405 -15.19 6.19 16.44
N SER A 406 -15.58 7.38 16.89
CA SER A 406 -16.47 7.52 18.05
C SER A 406 -17.77 6.74 17.83
N ARG A 407 -18.21 5.97 18.82
CA ARG A 407 -19.43 5.15 18.80
C ARG A 407 -19.49 4.07 17.71
N MET A 408 -18.40 3.77 17.00
CA MET A 408 -18.44 2.91 15.81
C MET A 408 -19.17 1.58 16.03
N PHE A 409 -19.02 0.94 17.18
CA PHE A 409 -19.68 -0.34 17.52
C PHE A 409 -20.56 -0.24 18.77
N LYS A 410 -20.93 0.97 19.21
CA LYS A 410 -21.72 1.13 20.44
C LYS A 410 -23.05 0.37 20.34
N TYR A 411 -23.42 -0.42 21.34
CA TYR A 411 -24.59 -1.32 21.31
C TYR A 411 -24.60 -2.38 20.19
N ALA A 412 -23.45 -2.69 19.57
CA ALA A 412 -23.34 -3.82 18.65
C ALA A 412 -23.17 -5.14 19.43
N ASP A 413 -24.28 -5.67 19.97
CA ASP A 413 -24.31 -6.80 20.91
C ASP A 413 -23.55 -8.06 20.45
N ALA A 414 -23.55 -8.37 19.15
CA ALA A 414 -22.88 -9.55 18.59
C ALA A 414 -21.42 -9.29 18.17
N PHE A 415 -20.94 -8.05 18.22
CA PHE A 415 -19.63 -7.70 17.69
C PHE A 415 -18.50 -8.23 18.57
N ASN A 416 -17.68 -9.11 18.00
CA ASN A 416 -16.48 -9.66 18.62
C ASN A 416 -15.45 -10.07 17.56
N GLN A 417 -15.40 -9.34 16.44
CA GLN A 417 -14.44 -9.61 15.36
C GLN A 417 -13.04 -9.12 15.69
N ASP A 418 -12.05 -9.90 15.25
CA ASP A 418 -10.65 -9.51 15.35
C ASP A 418 -10.42 -8.26 14.50
N ILE A 419 -9.88 -7.22 15.13
CA ILE A 419 -9.51 -5.93 14.51
C ILE A 419 -8.11 -5.50 14.97
N SER A 420 -7.32 -6.46 15.49
CA SER A 420 -5.97 -6.21 16.01
C SER A 420 -5.01 -5.69 14.94
N ALA A 421 -5.26 -6.02 13.67
CA ALA A 421 -4.43 -5.63 12.53
C ALA A 421 -4.70 -4.21 12.00
N TRP A 422 -5.72 -3.51 12.51
CA TRP A 422 -6.05 -2.16 12.07
C TRP A 422 -4.97 -1.15 12.45
N ASP A 423 -4.54 -0.34 11.48
CA ASP A 423 -3.72 0.84 11.73
C ASP A 423 -4.60 2.01 12.19
N VAL A 424 -4.65 2.22 13.51
CA VAL A 424 -5.42 3.31 14.13
C VAL A 424 -4.56 4.53 14.45
N SER A 425 -3.32 4.62 13.95
CA SER A 425 -2.38 5.69 14.29
C SER A 425 -2.86 7.11 13.94
N SER A 426 -3.78 7.25 12.98
CA SER A 426 -4.40 8.54 12.62
C SER A 426 -5.61 8.93 13.47
N VAL A 427 -6.14 8.02 14.30
CA VAL A 427 -7.38 8.23 15.05
C VAL A 427 -7.15 9.21 16.19
N THR A 428 -8.05 10.20 16.31
CA THR A 428 -8.01 11.22 17.36
C THR A 428 -9.16 11.10 18.37
N ASN A 429 -10.24 10.42 17.99
CA ASN A 429 -11.44 10.24 18.81
C ASN A 429 -11.93 8.77 18.74
N MET A 430 -11.90 8.09 19.90
CA MET A 430 -12.40 6.73 20.12
C MET A 430 -13.51 6.69 21.17
N SER A 431 -14.11 7.84 21.50
CA SER A 431 -15.15 7.91 22.52
C SER A 431 -16.30 6.96 22.23
N GLU A 432 -16.78 6.27 23.25
CA GLU A 432 -17.89 5.33 23.19
C GLU A 432 -17.73 4.18 22.16
N MET A 433 -16.55 3.95 21.56
CA MET A 433 -16.39 3.03 20.41
C MET A 433 -16.95 1.62 20.66
N PHE A 434 -16.73 1.07 21.86
CA PHE A 434 -17.18 -0.25 22.30
C PHE A 434 -18.18 -0.16 23.47
N ALA A 435 -18.82 0.99 23.68
CA ALA A 435 -19.78 1.15 24.76
C ALA A 435 -20.95 0.18 24.59
N ASN A 436 -21.30 -0.57 25.63
CA ASN A 436 -22.34 -1.61 25.64
C ASN A 436 -22.12 -2.70 24.56
N THR A 437 -20.87 -3.01 24.21
CA THR A 437 -20.53 -4.21 23.42
C THR A 437 -20.20 -5.36 24.36
N GLU A 438 -21.24 -5.94 24.98
CA GLU A 438 -21.11 -6.80 26.16
C GLU A 438 -20.14 -7.99 25.96
N ILE A 439 -20.04 -8.54 24.75
CA ILE A 439 -19.23 -9.73 24.46
C ILE A 439 -17.86 -9.44 23.84
N PHE A 440 -17.56 -8.18 23.48
CA PHE A 440 -16.32 -7.83 22.80
C PHE A 440 -15.11 -8.08 23.70
N ASN A 441 -14.15 -8.89 23.23
CA ASN A 441 -12.97 -9.25 23.99
C ASN A 441 -11.76 -9.62 23.10
N GLN A 442 -11.58 -8.91 21.99
CA GLN A 442 -10.47 -9.12 21.07
C GLN A 442 -9.25 -8.28 21.44
N SER A 443 -8.06 -8.77 21.08
CA SER A 443 -6.79 -8.11 21.42
C SER A 443 -6.65 -6.78 20.69
N LEU A 444 -6.22 -5.75 21.42
CA LEU A 444 -5.97 -4.40 20.89
C LEU A 444 -4.57 -3.88 21.26
N ASN A 445 -3.70 -4.77 21.74
CA ASN A 445 -2.39 -4.45 22.31
C ASN A 445 -1.45 -3.73 21.31
N ASP A 446 -1.60 -4.01 20.01
CA ASP A 446 -0.73 -3.49 18.95
C ASP A 446 -1.24 -2.16 18.36
N TRP A 447 -2.38 -1.64 18.83
CA TRP A 447 -2.91 -0.36 18.38
C TRP A 447 -2.03 0.81 18.83
N ASP A 448 -1.61 1.64 17.88
CA ASP A 448 -0.98 2.93 18.16
C ASP A 448 -2.05 4.00 18.44
N VAL A 449 -2.26 4.30 19.72
CA VAL A 449 -3.24 5.29 20.18
C VAL A 449 -2.64 6.65 20.52
N LEU A 450 -1.39 6.92 20.11
CA LEU A 450 -0.67 8.14 20.48
C LEU A 450 -1.42 9.42 20.10
N ASN A 451 -2.15 9.43 18.99
CA ASN A 451 -2.89 10.61 18.51
C ASN A 451 -4.29 10.77 19.12
N VAL A 452 -4.75 9.79 19.92
CA VAL A 452 -6.09 9.84 20.53
C VAL A 452 -6.11 10.85 21.67
N THR A 453 -7.14 11.70 21.69
CA THR A 453 -7.33 12.74 22.72
C THR A 453 -8.56 12.51 23.58
N ASP A 454 -9.52 11.71 23.10
CA ASP A 454 -10.78 11.40 23.76
C ASP A 454 -11.10 9.90 23.71
N MET A 455 -11.22 9.28 24.89
CA MET A 455 -11.59 7.88 25.13
C MET A 455 -12.75 7.76 26.14
N HIS A 456 -13.54 8.81 26.34
CA HIS A 456 -14.67 8.72 27.30
C HIS A 456 -15.63 7.60 26.89
N ASP A 457 -16.13 6.86 27.89
CA ASP A 457 -17.03 5.72 27.71
C ASP A 457 -16.56 4.60 26.76
N MET A 458 -15.29 4.56 26.31
CA MET A 458 -14.83 3.64 25.24
C MET A 458 -15.21 2.18 25.47
N PHE A 459 -15.09 1.66 26.69
CA PHE A 459 -15.47 0.29 27.12
C PHE A 459 -16.55 0.30 28.21
N SER A 460 -17.38 1.36 28.25
CA SER A 460 -18.49 1.48 29.19
C SER A 460 -19.46 0.32 28.99
N VAL A 461 -19.68 -0.52 30.00
CA VAL A 461 -20.54 -1.71 29.96
C VAL A 461 -20.06 -2.76 28.93
N ALA A 462 -18.76 -2.79 28.60
CA ALA A 462 -18.15 -3.91 27.86
C ALA A 462 -17.84 -5.07 28.83
N GLU A 463 -18.87 -5.82 29.22
CA GLU A 463 -18.83 -6.76 30.35
C GLU A 463 -17.80 -7.90 30.19
N ALA A 464 -17.45 -8.29 28.97
CA ALA A 464 -16.46 -9.34 28.69
C ALA A 464 -15.03 -8.83 28.48
N PHE A 465 -14.83 -7.53 28.27
CA PHE A 465 -13.54 -7.00 27.84
C PHE A 465 -12.50 -7.07 28.96
N ASN A 466 -11.38 -7.79 28.70
CA ASN A 466 -10.26 -7.89 29.62
C ASN A 466 -8.94 -8.16 28.88
N GLN A 467 -8.74 -7.59 27.70
CA GLN A 467 -7.50 -7.75 26.93
C GLN A 467 -6.43 -6.74 27.35
N ASP A 468 -5.17 -7.16 27.24
CA ASP A 468 -4.01 -6.35 27.61
C ASP A 468 -3.91 -5.09 26.74
N ILE A 469 -3.89 -3.94 27.40
CA ILE A 469 -3.74 -2.59 26.83
C ILE A 469 -2.64 -1.81 27.57
N SER A 470 -1.76 -2.52 28.27
CA SER A 470 -0.67 -1.93 29.07
C SER A 470 0.33 -1.15 28.24
N GLN A 471 0.45 -1.46 26.94
CA GLN A 471 1.41 -0.85 26.01
C GLN A 471 0.87 0.40 25.30
N TRP A 472 -0.39 0.77 25.51
CA TRP A 472 -0.96 1.97 24.91
C TRP A 472 -0.26 3.24 25.43
N ASP A 473 0.19 4.08 24.50
CA ASP A 473 0.66 5.43 24.81
C ASP A 473 -0.53 6.38 24.89
N VAL A 474 -1.03 6.60 26.11
CA VAL A 474 -2.16 7.48 26.38
C VAL A 474 -1.74 8.91 26.76
N SER A 475 -0.49 9.30 26.51
CA SER A 475 0.09 10.59 26.94
C SER A 475 -0.63 11.82 26.36
N ASN A 476 -1.40 11.67 25.28
CA ASN A 476 -2.21 12.75 24.68
C ASN A 476 -3.70 12.70 25.05
N VAL A 477 -4.16 11.66 25.76
CA VAL A 477 -5.58 11.50 26.12
C VAL A 477 -5.94 12.46 27.26
N THR A 478 -6.98 13.27 27.04
CA THR A 478 -7.44 14.27 28.02
C THR A 478 -8.70 13.84 28.78
N THR A 479 -9.52 12.97 28.19
CA THR A 479 -10.79 12.49 28.75
C THR A 479 -10.88 10.97 28.70
N MET A 480 -11.00 10.35 29.89
CA MET A 480 -11.26 8.92 30.08
C MET A 480 -12.42 8.70 31.05
N ASP A 481 -13.32 9.68 31.21
CA ASP A 481 -14.46 9.50 32.08
C ASP A 481 -15.34 8.35 31.58
N ARG A 482 -15.78 7.53 32.52
CA ARG A 482 -16.57 6.32 32.28
C ARG A 482 -15.93 5.28 31.33
N MET A 483 -14.64 5.38 31.01
CA MET A 483 -13.97 4.49 30.04
C MET A 483 -14.20 3.00 30.32
N PHE A 484 -14.16 2.56 31.59
CA PHE A 484 -14.45 1.19 32.04
C PHE A 484 -15.65 1.13 32.99
N TYR A 485 -16.59 2.07 32.87
CA TYR A 485 -17.80 2.10 33.69
C TYR A 485 -18.55 0.77 33.55
N LYS A 486 -18.71 0.00 34.63
CA LYS A 486 -19.31 -1.34 34.64
C LYS A 486 -18.68 -2.35 33.65
N ALA A 487 -17.42 -2.19 33.27
CA ALA A 487 -16.66 -3.28 32.64
C ALA A 487 -16.31 -4.32 33.71
N GLU A 488 -17.25 -5.23 34.01
CA GLU A 488 -17.25 -5.98 35.27
C GLU A 488 -15.99 -6.83 35.50
N VAL A 489 -15.41 -7.37 34.43
CA VAL A 489 -14.26 -8.29 34.47
C VAL A 489 -12.91 -7.65 34.14
N PHE A 490 -12.89 -6.37 33.76
CA PHE A 490 -11.66 -5.68 33.38
C PHE A 490 -10.72 -5.54 34.58
N ASN A 491 -9.49 -6.05 34.46
CA ASN A 491 -8.48 -6.01 35.52
C ASN A 491 -7.04 -6.06 34.98
N GLN A 492 -6.78 -5.44 33.83
CA GLN A 492 -5.43 -5.40 33.23
C GLN A 492 -4.54 -4.33 33.88
N ASP A 493 -3.25 -4.62 33.96
CA ASP A 493 -2.27 -3.70 34.53
C ASP A 493 -2.04 -2.49 33.60
N ILE A 494 -2.53 -1.34 34.07
CA ILE A 494 -2.42 -0.04 33.39
C ILE A 494 -1.58 0.94 34.23
N SER A 495 -0.76 0.43 35.15
CA SER A 495 0.06 1.25 36.05
C SER A 495 1.08 2.11 35.30
N GLN A 496 1.53 1.67 34.12
CA GLN A 496 2.56 2.32 33.30
C GLN A 496 2.02 3.35 32.30
N TRP A 497 0.71 3.59 32.28
CA TRP A 497 0.13 4.64 31.44
C TRP A 497 0.62 6.03 31.84
N ASP A 498 1.07 6.82 30.86
CA ASP A 498 1.35 8.23 31.06
C ASP A 498 0.04 9.03 31.07
N THR A 499 -0.45 9.35 32.26
CA THR A 499 -1.68 10.15 32.45
C THR A 499 -1.42 11.65 32.60
N SER A 500 -0.23 12.14 32.22
CA SER A 500 0.13 13.55 32.44
C SER A 500 -0.78 14.55 31.73
N SER A 501 -1.47 14.16 30.64
CA SER A 501 -2.47 15.00 29.97
C SER A 501 -3.91 14.80 30.46
N LEU A 502 -4.16 13.83 31.34
CA LEU A 502 -5.51 13.46 31.77
C LEU A 502 -6.17 14.59 32.58
N VAL A 503 -7.37 14.98 32.18
CA VAL A 503 -8.17 16.04 32.83
C VAL A 503 -9.39 15.47 33.53
N ASN A 504 -10.09 14.50 32.94
CA ASN A 504 -11.33 13.92 33.46
C ASN A 504 -11.25 12.40 33.55
N ALA A 505 -11.34 11.86 34.76
CA ALA A 505 -11.37 10.42 35.08
C ALA A 505 -12.64 10.04 35.85
N SER A 506 -13.70 10.86 35.78
CA SER A 506 -14.91 10.62 36.56
C SER A 506 -15.56 9.30 36.17
N ASN A 507 -16.00 8.52 37.15
CA ASN A 507 -16.61 7.19 36.96
C ASN A 507 -15.80 6.18 36.14
N MET A 508 -14.50 6.40 35.89
CA MET A 508 -13.69 5.59 34.97
C MET A 508 -13.78 4.08 35.25
N PHE A 509 -13.73 3.66 36.52
CA PHE A 509 -13.84 2.26 36.95
C PHE A 509 -15.09 2.01 37.81
N ASN A 510 -16.09 2.88 37.74
CA ASN A 510 -17.27 2.74 38.59
C ASN A 510 -18.06 1.49 38.19
N GLY A 511 -18.17 0.53 39.13
CA GLY A 511 -18.79 -0.77 38.86
C GLY A 511 -17.88 -1.79 38.16
N ALA A 512 -16.62 -1.49 37.89
CA ALA A 512 -15.64 -2.48 37.39
C ALA A 512 -15.25 -3.42 38.55
N THR A 513 -16.08 -4.43 38.80
CA THR A 513 -16.00 -5.22 40.05
C THR A 513 -14.76 -6.09 40.19
N ALA A 514 -14.09 -6.44 39.08
CA ALA A 514 -12.82 -7.16 39.10
C ALA A 514 -11.59 -6.25 39.20
N PHE A 515 -11.75 -4.94 39.00
CA PHE A 515 -10.63 -4.02 38.89
C PHE A 515 -9.91 -3.82 40.23
N ASP A 516 -8.68 -4.32 40.33
CA ASP A 516 -7.82 -4.27 41.52
C ASP A 516 -6.36 -4.06 41.10
N GLN A 517 -6.07 -2.92 40.47
CA GLN A 517 -4.73 -2.54 40.01
C GLN A 517 -4.15 -1.34 40.77
N ASN A 518 -2.83 -1.24 40.80
CA ASN A 518 -2.13 -0.14 41.42
C ASN A 518 -2.05 1.07 40.49
N LEU A 519 -2.65 2.19 40.89
CA LEU A 519 -2.65 3.46 40.14
C LEU A 519 -1.78 4.55 40.80
N GLY A 520 -0.90 4.19 41.73
CA GLY A 520 -0.08 5.15 42.46
C GLY A 520 0.94 5.90 41.59
N GLU A 521 1.31 5.33 40.44
CA GLU A 521 2.26 5.93 39.50
C GLU A 521 1.61 6.87 38.48
N TRP A 522 0.28 6.91 38.40
CA TRP A 522 -0.44 7.84 37.54
C TRP A 522 -0.16 9.30 37.93
N ASP A 523 0.09 10.16 36.95
CA ASP A 523 0.15 11.60 37.12
C ASP A 523 -1.26 12.17 37.26
N MET A 524 -1.54 12.75 38.43
CA MET A 524 -2.82 13.34 38.81
C MET A 524 -2.76 14.88 38.85
N SER A 525 -1.64 15.48 38.42
CA SER A 525 -1.40 16.92 38.55
C SER A 525 -2.32 17.77 37.67
N ASN A 526 -2.80 17.22 36.55
CA ASN A 526 -3.74 17.88 35.64
C ASN A 526 -5.20 17.47 35.82
N VAL A 527 -5.48 16.39 36.55
CA VAL A 527 -6.83 15.87 36.73
C VAL A 527 -7.68 16.85 37.56
N THR A 528 -8.83 17.23 37.00
CA THR A 528 -9.79 18.16 37.63
C THR A 528 -11.10 17.49 38.04
N ASN A 529 -11.32 16.22 37.65
CA ASN A 529 -12.51 15.48 38.03
C ASN A 529 -12.23 13.98 38.20
N VAL A 530 -12.34 13.50 39.44
CA VAL A 530 -12.25 12.08 39.84
C VAL A 530 -13.52 11.58 40.51
N THR A 531 -14.65 12.29 40.30
CA THR A 531 -15.93 11.97 40.93
C THR A 531 -16.31 10.53 40.63
N ASN A 532 -16.52 9.72 41.67
CA ASN A 532 -16.87 8.31 41.56
C ASN A 532 -15.89 7.43 40.77
N MET A 533 -14.65 7.86 40.53
CA MET A 533 -13.68 7.13 39.70
C MET A 533 -13.59 5.64 40.03
N LEU A 534 -13.61 5.27 41.32
CA LEU A 534 -13.43 3.91 41.82
C LEU A 534 -14.65 3.40 42.63
N SER A 535 -15.79 4.09 42.56
CA SER A 535 -17.01 3.69 43.26
C SER A 535 -17.46 2.30 42.82
N SER A 536 -17.74 1.39 43.75
CA SER A 536 -18.14 0.00 43.46
C SER A 536 -17.15 -0.80 42.59
N SER A 537 -15.88 -0.40 42.54
CA SER A 537 -14.81 -1.21 41.93
C SER A 537 -14.34 -2.34 42.85
N GLY A 538 -13.54 -3.27 42.31
CA GLY A 538 -12.88 -4.35 43.04
C GLY A 538 -11.65 -3.95 43.87
N LEU A 539 -11.35 -2.64 43.97
CA LEU A 539 -10.09 -2.15 44.51
C LEU A 539 -9.83 -2.66 45.94
N SER A 540 -8.71 -3.36 46.11
CA SER A 540 -8.27 -3.85 47.41
C SER A 540 -7.69 -2.73 48.27
N THR A 541 -7.64 -2.96 49.59
CA THR A 541 -6.96 -2.05 50.53
C THR A 541 -5.48 -1.85 50.18
N VAL A 542 -4.79 -2.88 49.69
CA VAL A 542 -3.36 -2.79 49.34
C VAL A 542 -3.14 -1.81 48.19
N ASN A 543 -3.93 -1.95 47.11
CA ASN A 543 -3.82 -1.06 45.97
C ASN A 543 -4.38 0.33 46.26
N TYR A 544 -5.38 0.45 47.12
CA TYR A 544 -5.85 1.77 47.57
C TYR A 544 -4.80 2.52 48.41
N ASP A 545 -4.11 1.84 49.33
CA ASP A 545 -3.00 2.43 50.08
C ASP A 545 -1.85 2.85 49.15
N ALA A 546 -1.51 2.03 48.15
CA ALA A 546 -0.48 2.35 47.17
C ALA A 546 -0.83 3.58 46.32
N LEU A 547 -2.08 3.65 45.84
CA LEU A 547 -2.63 4.79 45.12
C LEU A 547 -2.50 6.09 45.94
N LEU A 548 -2.98 6.08 47.19
CA LEU A 548 -2.93 7.25 48.07
C LEU A 548 -1.48 7.69 48.31
N ASN A 549 -0.60 6.73 48.61
CA ASN A 549 0.82 7.01 48.84
C ASN A 549 1.49 7.66 47.63
N GLY A 550 1.25 7.14 46.42
CA GLY A 550 1.77 7.72 45.19
C GLY A 550 1.27 9.15 44.96
N TRP A 551 -0.05 9.35 44.99
CA TRP A 551 -0.68 10.65 44.71
C TRP A 551 -0.30 11.73 45.73
N SER A 552 -0.08 11.35 47.00
CA SER A 552 0.32 12.29 48.07
C SER A 552 1.68 12.95 47.84
N THR A 553 2.51 12.41 46.91
CA THR A 553 3.81 12.99 46.56
C THR A 553 3.75 14.04 45.46
N GLN A 554 2.58 14.19 44.80
CA GLN A 554 2.38 15.06 43.64
C GLN A 554 1.75 16.40 44.01
N ILE A 555 1.74 17.35 43.07
CA ILE A 555 1.00 18.62 43.22
C ILE A 555 -0.41 18.43 42.64
N LEU A 556 -1.37 18.13 43.51
CA LEU A 556 -2.75 17.84 43.12
C LEU A 556 -3.60 19.12 42.92
N LYS A 557 -4.66 19.02 42.12
CA LYS A 557 -5.71 20.06 42.05
C LYS A 557 -6.58 20.00 43.33
N PRO A 558 -7.00 21.15 43.91
CA PRO A 558 -7.78 21.15 45.14
C PRO A 558 -9.28 20.91 44.89
N ASN A 559 -10.02 20.60 45.97
CA ASN A 559 -11.48 20.48 46.01
C ASN A 559 -12.08 19.35 45.14
N LEU A 560 -11.37 18.25 44.97
CA LEU A 560 -11.90 17.10 44.24
C LEU A 560 -12.73 16.19 45.14
N ASN A 561 -13.79 15.61 44.58
CA ASN A 561 -14.58 14.57 45.22
C ASN A 561 -14.08 13.21 44.73
N PHE A 562 -13.54 12.39 45.63
CA PHE A 562 -13.09 11.04 45.33
C PHE A 562 -13.96 10.02 46.05
N SER A 563 -14.17 8.86 45.44
CA SER A 563 -15.05 7.83 46.01
C SER A 563 -14.59 6.45 45.60
N THR A 564 -14.53 5.54 46.59
CA THR A 564 -14.19 4.13 46.43
C THR A 564 -14.89 3.31 47.52
N ASN A 565 -15.02 2.00 47.32
CA ASN A 565 -15.50 1.06 48.34
C ASN A 565 -14.34 0.48 49.17
N ALA A 566 -13.09 0.69 48.75
CA ALA A 566 -11.91 0.24 49.45
C ALA A 566 -11.75 0.97 50.79
N THR A 567 -11.32 0.24 51.82
CA THR A 567 -10.93 0.83 53.10
C THR A 567 -9.43 1.12 53.11
N VAL A 568 -9.04 2.28 53.64
CA VAL A 568 -7.64 2.65 53.88
C VAL A 568 -7.09 1.89 55.10
N SER A 569 -5.86 1.38 55.02
CA SER A 569 -5.17 0.80 56.19
C SER A 569 -4.24 1.81 56.85
N SER A 570 -3.53 1.39 57.91
CA SER A 570 -2.47 2.22 58.51
C SER A 570 -1.35 2.58 57.54
N ALA A 571 -1.16 1.83 56.44
CA ALA A 571 -0.11 2.10 55.45
C ALA A 571 -0.44 3.26 54.49
N GLY A 572 -1.72 3.56 54.26
CA GLY A 572 -2.17 4.69 53.42
C GLY A 572 -2.73 5.88 54.22
N LEU A 573 -2.90 5.74 55.54
CA LEU A 573 -3.60 6.73 56.38
C LEU A 573 -2.95 8.12 56.35
N ASP A 574 -1.62 8.20 56.46
CA ASP A 574 -0.90 9.48 56.45
C ASP A 574 -1.06 10.20 55.11
N ALA A 575 -0.97 9.45 54.00
CA ALA A 575 -1.17 9.97 52.65
C ALA A 575 -2.61 10.45 52.43
N TRP A 576 -3.59 9.68 52.88
CA TRP A 576 -5.01 10.05 52.84
C TRP A 576 -5.27 11.36 53.59
N GLN A 577 -4.81 11.47 54.84
CA GLN A 577 -4.95 12.69 55.65
C GLN A 577 -4.24 13.89 55.00
N TYR A 578 -3.08 13.67 54.40
CA TYR A 578 -2.36 14.72 53.69
C TYR A 578 -3.17 15.26 52.52
N ILE A 579 -3.73 14.38 51.69
CA ILE A 579 -4.54 14.76 50.52
C ILE A 579 -5.79 15.52 50.96
N GLU A 580 -6.53 14.98 51.94
CA GLU A 580 -7.74 15.61 52.51
C GLU A 580 -7.44 17.02 53.03
N ASN A 581 -6.45 17.17 53.91
CA ASN A 581 -6.19 18.45 54.60
C ASN A 581 -5.48 19.49 53.74
N THR A 582 -4.58 19.06 52.84
CA THR A 582 -3.76 19.98 52.03
C THR A 582 -4.50 20.45 50.78
N TYR A 583 -5.22 19.55 50.12
CA TYR A 583 -5.91 19.82 48.86
C TYR A 583 -7.43 19.96 49.03
N ASN A 584 -7.97 19.81 50.24
CA ASN A 584 -9.40 19.89 50.53
C ASN A 584 -10.20 18.88 49.68
N TRP A 585 -9.66 17.69 49.47
CA TRP A 585 -10.37 16.61 48.80
C TRP A 585 -11.46 16.05 49.73
N VAL A 586 -12.59 15.67 49.16
CA VAL A 586 -13.70 15.03 49.87
C VAL A 586 -13.74 13.56 49.48
N PHE A 587 -13.61 12.68 50.47
CA PHE A 587 -13.73 11.24 50.30
C PHE A 587 -15.14 10.81 50.69
N ASN A 588 -16.00 10.54 49.70
CA ASN A 588 -17.31 9.94 49.95
C ASN A 588 -17.08 8.42 50.09
N HIS A 589 -17.57 7.83 51.19
CA HIS A 589 -17.43 6.44 51.67
C HIS A 589 -16.23 6.13 52.62
N ASN A 590 -16.55 5.36 53.68
CA ASN A 590 -15.75 4.88 54.82
C ASN A 590 -14.55 5.75 55.25
N SER A 591 -14.88 6.73 56.10
CA SER A 591 -14.02 7.18 57.20
C SER A 591 -13.24 5.97 57.79
N PRO A 592 -11.99 6.13 58.26
CA PRO A 592 -11.20 5.07 58.89
C PRO A 592 -11.77 4.51 60.23
N PHE A 593 -13.08 4.66 60.46
CA PHE A 593 -13.82 4.24 61.64
C PHE A 593 -15.18 3.62 61.28
#